data_AF-A0A2C9X4M0-F1
#
_entry.id   AF-A0A2C9X4M0-F1
#
_cell.length_a   1.000
_cell.length_b   1.000
_cell.length_c   1.000
_cell.angle_alpha   90.00
_cell.angle_beta   90.00
_cell.angle_gamma   90.00
#
_symmetry.space_group_name_H-M   'P 1'
#
loop_
_entity.id
_entity.type
_entity.pdbx_description
1 polymer ?
#
loop_
_entity_poly.entity_id
_entity_poly.type
_entity_poly.pdbx_seq_one_letter_code
_entity_poly.pdbx_strand_id
1 'polypeptide(L)' 'EGLKIPVRQITSYCSWEYRGEECGYTGAAMFTEKDEPTDNPALDRCSYRLSGCECRFSKNKPLPFGGFPASSML' A
#
# COMPACT_ATOMS: atom_id res chain seq x y z
N GLU A 1 4.87 -13.84 30.43
CA GLU A 1 5.53 -14.51 29.30
C GLU A 1 5.70 -13.51 28.17
N GLY A 2 6.93 -13.34 27.67
CA GLY A 2 7.31 -12.22 26.81
C GLY A 2 6.98 -12.44 25.35
N LEU A 3 6.46 -11.41 24.68
CA LEU A 3 6.14 -11.44 23.27
C LEU A 3 7.44 -11.55 22.44
N LYS A 4 7.71 -12.72 21.86
CA LYS A 4 8.82 -12.97 20.90
C LYS A 4 8.40 -12.64 19.46
N ILE A 5 7.73 -11.52 19.25
CA ILE A 5 7.27 -11.08 17.93
C ILE A 5 7.64 -9.61 17.83
N PRO A 6 8.37 -9.18 16.79
CA PRO A 6 8.61 -7.75 16.61
C PRO A 6 7.27 -7.03 16.53
N VAL A 7 7.03 -6.12 17.48
CA VAL A 7 5.75 -5.42 17.64
C VAL A 7 5.39 -4.56 16.42
N ARG A 8 6.37 -4.16 15.61
CA ARG A 8 6.21 -3.59 14.27
C ARG A 8 7.53 -3.77 13.50
N GLN A 9 7.48 -4.34 12.30
CA GLN A 9 8.65 -4.35 11.42
C GLN A 9 8.68 -3.06 10.61
N ILE A 10 9.80 -2.35 10.67
CA ILE A 10 10.02 -1.15 9.85
C ILE A 10 10.37 -1.66 8.46
N THR A 11 9.39 -1.66 7.56
CA THR A 11 9.57 -2.06 6.16
C THR A 11 9.11 -0.92 5.25
N SER A 12 9.67 -0.87 4.05
CA SER A 12 9.23 0.05 3.00
C SER A 12 7.91 -0.38 2.34
N TYR A 13 7.31 -1.49 2.79
CA TYR A 13 6.05 -2.02 2.30
C TYR A 13 4.90 -1.63 3.24
N CYS A 14 3.73 -1.39 2.66
CA CYS A 14 2.49 -1.16 3.39
C CYS A 14 2.05 -2.45 4.09
N SER A 15 1.59 -2.34 5.34
CA SER A 15 1.04 -3.47 6.10
C SER A 15 -0.49 -3.53 6.08
N TRP A 16 -1.17 -2.59 5.43
CA TRP A 16 -2.62 -2.54 5.43
C TRP A 16 -3.24 -3.50 4.43
N GLU A 17 -4.45 -3.94 4.75
CA GLU A 17 -5.28 -4.68 3.82
C GLU A 17 -5.71 -3.82 2.65
N TYR A 18 -5.49 -4.29 1.42
CA TYR A 18 -5.88 -3.57 0.21
C TYR A 18 -7.41 -3.37 0.17
N ARG A 19 -7.85 -2.12 -0.02
CA ARG A 19 -9.27 -1.70 0.05
C ARG A 19 -9.93 -1.89 1.44
N GLY A 20 -9.16 -2.23 2.47
CA GLY A 20 -9.62 -2.25 3.86
C GLY A 20 -9.78 -0.84 4.43
N GLU A 21 -10.33 -0.75 5.65
CA GLU A 21 -10.60 0.52 6.33
C GLU A 21 -9.36 1.40 6.49
N GLU A 22 -8.21 0.79 6.83
CA GLU A 22 -6.94 1.52 6.97
C GLU A 22 -6.38 2.01 5.63
N CYS A 23 -6.55 1.23 4.56
CA CYS A 23 -6.15 1.62 3.22
C CYS A 23 -7.03 2.77 2.70
N GLY A 24 -8.34 2.74 2.99
CA GLY A 24 -9.30 3.78 2.62
C GLY A 24 -9.56 3.90 1.12
N TYR A 25 -9.06 2.96 0.30
CA TYR A 25 -9.19 3.06 -1.15
C TYR A 25 -10.54 2.54 -1.63
N THR A 26 -11.45 3.47 -1.91
CA THR A 26 -12.80 3.18 -2.44
C THR A 26 -12.96 3.54 -3.92
N GLY A 27 -11.85 3.84 -4.61
CA GLY A 27 -11.86 4.23 -6.02
C GLY A 27 -12.14 3.07 -6.97
N ALA A 28 -12.65 3.41 -8.16
CA ALA A 28 -12.93 2.45 -9.23
C ALA A 28 -11.70 2.10 -10.08
N ALA A 29 -10.64 2.91 -10.03
CA ALA A 29 -9.42 2.58 -10.76
C ALA A 29 -8.78 1.31 -10.18
N MET A 30 -8.26 0.48 -11.07
CA MET A 30 -7.65 -0.79 -10.71
C MET A 30 -6.22 -0.80 -11.23
N PHE A 31 -5.33 -1.38 -10.44
CA PHE A 31 -3.93 -1.50 -10.81
C PHE A 31 -3.41 -2.88 -10.46
N THR A 32 -2.48 -3.38 -11.26
CA THR A 32 -1.81 -4.64 -11.00
C THR A 32 -0.83 -4.53 -9.82
N GLU A 33 -0.28 -5.66 -9.38
CA GLU A 33 0.81 -5.71 -8.39
C GLU A 33 2.05 -4.87 -8.79
N LYS A 34 2.16 -4.52 -10.08
CA LYS A 34 3.23 -3.69 -10.63
C LYS A 34 2.85 -2.22 -10.79
N ASP A 35 1.71 -1.80 -10.24
CA ASP A 35 1.13 -0.46 -10.38
C ASP A 35 0.75 -0.09 -11.83
N GLU A 36 0.54 -1.09 -12.69
CA GLU A 36 0.07 -0.88 -14.07
C GLU A 36 -1.47 -0.75 -14.07
N PRO A 37 -2.05 0.23 -14.78
CA PRO A 37 -3.50 0.36 -14.86
C PRO A 37 -4.10 -0.87 -15.53
N THR A 38 -5.21 -1.37 -14.98
CA THR A 38 -5.92 -2.53 -15.53
C THR A 38 -7.42 -2.30 -15.43
N ASP A 39 -8.16 -2.83 -16.39
CA ASP A 39 -9.63 -2.88 -16.34
C ASP A 39 -10.14 -4.25 -15.87
N ASN A 40 -9.23 -5.20 -15.63
CA ASN A 40 -9.59 -6.55 -15.21
C ASN A 40 -9.55 -6.67 -13.67
N PRO A 41 -10.70 -6.87 -12.99
CA PRO A 41 -10.75 -7.00 -11.53
C PRO A 41 -9.95 -8.20 -11.00
N ALA A 42 -9.74 -9.23 -11.82
CA ALA A 42 -8.92 -10.38 -11.42
C ALA A 42 -7.43 -10.05 -11.27
N LEU A 43 -6.99 -8.95 -11.89
CA LEU A 43 -5.61 -8.47 -11.84
C LEU A 43 -5.43 -7.31 -10.84
N ASP A 44 -6.52 -6.78 -10.26
CA ASP A 44 -6.47 -5.67 -9.31
C ASP A 44 -5.78 -6.11 -8.02
N ARG A 45 -4.55 -5.66 -7.81
CA ARG A 45 -3.73 -5.96 -6.63
C ARG A 45 -2.94 -4.74 -6.18
N CYS A 46 -2.81 -4.58 -4.87
CA CYS A 46 -1.91 -3.58 -4.31
C CYS A 46 -0.46 -4.03 -4.48
N SER A 47 0.42 -3.13 -4.93
CA SER A 47 1.87 -3.35 -4.90
C SER A 47 2.46 -3.25 -3.49
N TYR A 48 1.67 -2.77 -2.52
CA TYR A 48 2.08 -2.41 -1.15
C TYR A 48 3.23 -1.38 -1.11
N ARG A 49 3.46 -0.66 -2.20
CA ARG A 49 4.47 0.41 -2.27
C ARG A 49 3.80 1.77 -2.25
N LEU A 50 4.58 2.80 -1.94
CA LEU A 50 4.10 4.18 -1.97
C LEU A 50 3.56 4.53 -3.37
N SER A 51 4.21 4.06 -4.43
CA SER A 51 3.77 4.22 -5.82
C SER A 51 2.35 3.72 -6.07
N GLY A 52 1.96 2.60 -5.45
CA GLY A 52 0.61 2.06 -5.56
C GLY A 52 -0.46 2.94 -4.92
N CYS A 53 -0.13 3.57 -3.78
CA CYS A 53 -1.00 4.57 -3.16
C CYS A 53 -1.04 5.86 -4.01
N GLU A 54 0.08 6.27 -4.59
CA GLU A 54 0.16 7.44 -5.49
C GLU A 54 -0.76 7.27 -6.72
N CYS A 55 -0.77 6.09 -7.35
CA CYS A 55 -1.67 5.79 -8.48
C CYS A 55 -3.16 5.86 -8.10
N ARG A 56 -3.49 5.55 -6.84
CA ARG A 56 -4.86 5.39 -6.35
C ARG A 56 -5.46 6.67 -5.75
N PHE A 57 -4.66 7.42 -5.01
CA PHE A 57 -5.09 8.62 -4.26
C PHE A 57 -4.57 9.94 -4.84
N SER A 58 -3.66 9.88 -5.82
CA SER A 58 -2.90 11.02 -6.36
C SER A 58 -1.81 11.56 -5.42
N LYS A 59 -0.68 11.98 -5.98
CA LYS A 59 0.53 12.44 -5.24
C LYS A 59 0.34 13.72 -4.40
N ASN A 60 -0.75 14.46 -4.61
CA ASN A 60 -0.97 15.78 -4.01
C ASN A 60 -1.72 15.77 -2.67
N LYS A 61 -2.02 14.60 -2.11
CA LYS A 61 -2.74 14.46 -0.84
C LYS A 61 -1.96 13.56 0.11
N PRO A 62 -2.16 13.70 1.45
CA PRO A 62 -1.62 12.75 2.41
C PRO A 62 -2.09 11.35 2.02
N LEU A 63 -1.14 10.52 1.59
CA LEU A 63 -1.43 9.15 1.21
C LEU A 63 -1.65 8.36 2.48
N PRO A 64 -2.75 7.61 2.57
CA PRO A 64 -2.81 6.59 3.58
C PRO A 64 -1.76 5.56 3.12
N PHE A 65 -0.59 5.55 3.77
CA PHE A 65 0.43 4.51 3.58
C PHE A 65 0.91 3.98 4.93
N GLY A 66 0.66 2.70 5.20
CA GLY A 66 1.02 2.05 6.46
C GLY A 66 2.48 1.61 6.62
N GLY A 67 3.32 1.83 5.60
CA GLY A 67 4.74 1.48 5.62
C GLY A 67 5.66 2.66 5.91
N PHE A 68 6.96 2.40 5.97
CA PHE A 68 8.00 3.42 6.20
C PHE A 68 8.85 3.58 4.93
N PRO A 69 8.46 4.45 3.97
CA PRO A 69 9.12 4.53 2.66
C PRO A 69 10.58 5.01 2.77
N ALA A 70 10.90 5.79 3.81
CA ALA A 70 12.27 6.22 4.10
C ALA A 70 13.18 5.09 4.62
N SER A 71 12.63 3.94 5.03
CA SER A 71 13.44 2.84 5.58
C SER A 71 14.29 2.11 4.53
N SER A 72 14.01 2.31 3.24
CA SER A 72 14.82 1.79 2.13
C SER A 72 15.72 2.86 1.49
N MET A 73 15.80 4.06 2.08
CA MET A 73 16.64 5.15 1.60
C MET A 73 18.03 5.01 2.25
N LEU A 74 18.90 4.22 1.62
CA LEU A 74 20.34 4.17 1.87
C LEU A 74 21.06 5.11 0.90
#